data_AF-A0A838MR01-F1
#
_entry.id   AF-A0A838MR01-F1
#
_cell.length_a   1.000
_cell.length_b   1.000
_cell.length_c   1.000
_cell.angle_alpha   90.00
_cell.angle_beta   90.00
_cell.angle_gamma   90.00
#
_symmetry.space_group_name_H-M   'P 1'
#
loop_
_entity.id
_entity.type
_entity.pdbx_description
1 polymer ?
#
loop_
_entity_poly.entity_id
_entity_poly.type
_entity_poly.pdbx_seq_one_letter_code
_entity_poly.pdbx_strand_id
1 'polypeptide(L)'
;MHRSTTRGYLGGGASRSAGQVDLAKTRKRSELMQIAGMVSMAHSPSWNLQPQDGPPRPYIEAVFRTRDIVARVKPDLLVVFGPDHVRNFFFDLMPTFCIGVEQVTAFGDYDSPGGDLPNSPEIAHFIADHVMRDGFDPALSYNMGVDHGISQPVAALVPDLSVPVVPIVVNAAGPPLPTLARCHAFGRSVGAAIRAFPGAGRALIVGSGGMSHWPPAVSPDSPEVSAETRDYLINGRPRVHAFNAEREASSRLRRAEARTGPINEAWDHWFLECLRNDRIEDIIALDNADLLEAAGPGGQELRAWLAALGAWDGPITNIDYCPVPTWITGMGCISAFETETA
;
A
#
# COMPACT_ATOMS: atom_id res chain seq x y z
N MET A 1 87.15 13.34 7.12
CA MET A 1 86.61 13.86 8.41
C MET A 1 85.54 12.91 8.91
N HIS A 2 85.66 12.57 10.20
CA HIS A 2 84.81 11.85 11.16
C HIS A 2 83.67 10.85 10.81
N ARG A 3 83.68 9.79 11.63
CA ARG A 3 82.76 8.66 11.85
C ARG A 3 81.41 9.08 12.46
N SER A 4 80.36 8.25 12.31
CA SER A 4 79.45 7.80 13.39
C SER A 4 78.39 6.80 12.84
N THR A 5 78.47 5.50 13.13
CA THR A 5 77.74 4.69 14.15
C THR A 5 76.25 4.37 13.91
N THR A 6 75.98 3.08 14.05
CA THR A 6 74.72 2.31 14.17
C THR A 6 73.76 2.75 15.28
N ARG A 7 72.45 2.55 15.06
CA ARG A 7 71.47 2.01 16.04
C ARG A 7 70.13 1.67 15.37
N GLY A 8 69.61 0.48 15.66
CA GLY A 8 68.28 0.04 15.23
C GLY A 8 67.17 0.49 16.19
N TYR A 9 65.92 0.34 15.73
CA TYR A 9 64.73 0.26 16.58
C TYR A 9 63.69 -0.66 15.92
N LEU A 10 63.24 -1.64 16.71
CA LEU A 10 62.05 -2.46 16.48
C LEU A 10 60.80 -1.66 16.91
N GLY A 11 59.70 -1.85 16.18
CA GLY A 11 58.33 -1.48 16.55
C GLY A 11 57.45 -1.66 15.30
N GLY A 12 56.42 -2.51 15.24
CA GLY A 12 55.49 -2.91 16.28
C GLY A 12 54.11 -2.39 15.90
N GLY A 13 53.33 -3.20 15.17
CA GLY A 13 51.87 -3.22 15.16
C GLY A 13 51.10 -1.99 14.64
N ALA A 14 50.35 -2.19 13.55
CA ALA A 14 48.92 -1.87 13.49
C ALA A 14 48.31 -2.50 12.23
N SER A 15 47.95 -3.78 12.30
CA SER A 15 46.87 -4.30 11.46
C SER A 15 45.58 -3.63 11.93
N ARG A 16 45.20 -2.52 11.28
CA ARG A 16 43.88 -1.93 11.51
C ARG A 16 42.81 -2.87 10.96
N SER A 17 41.91 -3.20 11.85
CA SER A 17 40.85 -4.19 11.75
C SER A 17 39.80 -3.78 10.71
N ALA A 18 39.89 -4.35 9.51
CA ALA A 18 38.78 -4.33 8.55
C ALA A 18 37.54 -5.09 9.08
N GLY A 19 37.70 -5.96 10.08
CA GLY A 19 36.60 -6.77 10.65
C GLY A 19 35.77 -6.11 11.76
N GLN A 20 36.20 -5.00 12.36
CA GLN A 20 35.51 -4.41 13.52
C GLN A 20 34.49 -3.32 13.13
N VAL A 21 34.71 -2.69 11.97
CA VAL A 21 33.80 -1.66 11.42
C VAL A 21 32.54 -2.28 10.81
N ASP A 22 32.60 -3.55 10.39
CA ASP A 22 31.50 -4.26 9.76
C ASP A 22 30.53 -4.85 10.79
N LEU A 23 31.04 -5.50 11.84
CA LEU A 23 30.22 -6.09 12.91
C LEU A 23 29.35 -5.08 13.66
N ALA A 24 29.84 -3.86 13.89
CA ALA A 24 29.06 -2.82 14.57
C ALA A 24 27.94 -2.23 13.68
N LYS A 25 28.14 -2.19 12.36
CA LYS A 25 27.11 -1.77 11.40
C LYS A 25 26.04 -2.85 11.22
N THR A 26 26.43 -4.11 11.12
CA THR A 26 25.52 -5.26 11.04
C THR A 26 24.68 -5.38 12.32
N ARG A 27 25.30 -5.19 13.48
CA ARG A 27 24.60 -5.23 14.78
C ARG A 27 23.64 -4.05 14.97
N LYS A 28 23.98 -2.84 14.49
CA LYS A 28 23.04 -1.72 14.43
C LYS A 28 21.86 -1.98 13.49
N ARG A 29 22.08 -2.63 12.34
CA ARG A 29 21.00 -3.02 11.42
C ARG A 29 20.04 -4.03 12.05
N SER A 30 20.54 -4.99 12.83
CA SER A 30 19.68 -5.97 13.52
C SER A 30 18.84 -5.37 14.65
N GLU A 31 19.11 -4.13 15.07
CA GLU A 31 18.35 -3.41 16.10
C GLU A 31 17.27 -2.47 15.49
N LEU A 32 17.24 -2.32 14.17
CA LEU A 32 16.28 -1.49 13.44
C LEU A 32 15.29 -2.36 12.67
N MET A 33 14.10 -1.82 12.44
CA MET A 33 13.08 -2.47 11.61
C MET A 33 13.59 -2.57 10.17
N GLN A 34 13.43 -3.74 9.55
CA GLN A 34 13.73 -3.97 8.14
C GLN A 34 12.43 -4.01 7.34
N ILE A 35 12.48 -3.58 6.08
CA ILE A 35 11.38 -3.84 5.14
C ILE A 35 11.70 -5.15 4.43
N ALA A 36 10.99 -6.22 4.77
CA ALA A 36 11.27 -7.57 4.26
C ALA A 36 10.67 -7.83 2.86
N GLY A 37 9.80 -6.94 2.40
CA GLY A 37 9.21 -7.01 1.07
C GLY A 37 8.08 -6.02 0.88
N MET A 38 7.46 -6.12 -0.30
CA MET A 38 6.28 -5.38 -0.67
C MET A 38 5.33 -6.27 -1.48
N VAL A 39 4.04 -5.97 -1.36
CA VAL A 39 2.98 -6.48 -2.22
C VAL A 39 2.13 -5.29 -2.64
N SER A 40 1.74 -5.18 -3.91
CA SER A 40 0.59 -4.34 -4.27
C SER A 40 -0.42 -5.15 -5.07
N MET A 41 -1.69 -5.04 -4.71
CA MET A 41 -2.75 -5.86 -5.28
C MET A 41 -4.07 -5.10 -5.40
N ALA A 42 -4.83 -5.43 -6.44
CA ALA A 42 -6.23 -4.98 -6.57
C ALA A 42 -7.08 -5.49 -5.39
N HIS A 43 -8.21 -4.82 -5.08
CA HIS A 43 -9.09 -5.18 -3.95
C HIS A 43 -10.57 -5.27 -4.34
N SER A 44 -10.90 -5.79 -5.52
CA SER A 44 -12.30 -5.77 -6.00
C SER A 44 -13.28 -6.31 -4.95
N PRO A 45 -14.37 -5.59 -4.62
CA PRO A 45 -15.42 -6.04 -3.71
C PRO A 45 -16.24 -7.23 -4.25
N SER A 46 -15.85 -7.75 -5.42
CA SER A 46 -16.41 -8.97 -6.02
C SER A 46 -15.65 -10.23 -5.63
N TRP A 47 -14.47 -10.10 -5.02
CA TRP A 47 -13.73 -11.22 -4.48
C TRP A 47 -14.03 -11.42 -2.99
N ASN A 48 -14.44 -12.63 -2.63
CA ASN A 48 -14.77 -13.04 -1.26
C ASN A 48 -13.60 -13.79 -0.57
N LEU A 49 -12.36 -13.56 -1.02
CA LEU A 49 -11.14 -14.21 -0.52
C LEU A 49 -11.05 -15.74 -0.70
N GLN A 50 -12.05 -16.34 -1.37
CA GLN A 50 -12.07 -17.77 -1.66
C GLN A 50 -11.51 -18.07 -3.07
N PRO A 51 -11.06 -19.31 -3.33
CA PRO A 51 -10.79 -19.76 -4.70
C PRO A 51 -12.02 -19.57 -5.60
N GLN A 52 -11.81 -19.10 -6.82
CA GLN A 52 -12.85 -19.02 -7.86
C GLN A 52 -12.27 -19.45 -9.20
N ASP A 53 -13.09 -20.13 -10.01
CA ASP A 53 -12.73 -20.51 -11.38
C ASP A 53 -13.03 -19.38 -12.38
N GLY A 54 -12.59 -19.59 -13.62
CA GLY A 54 -12.85 -18.66 -14.73
C GLY A 54 -11.85 -17.49 -14.78
N PRO A 55 -12.26 -16.33 -15.35
CA PRO A 55 -11.40 -15.17 -15.52
C PRO A 55 -10.62 -14.68 -14.29
N PRO A 56 -11.17 -14.70 -13.04
CA PRO A 56 -10.42 -14.22 -11.88
C PRO A 56 -9.35 -15.18 -11.36
N ARG A 57 -9.38 -16.45 -11.78
CA ARG A 57 -8.50 -17.51 -11.24
C ARG A 57 -7.01 -17.16 -11.27
N PRO A 58 -6.43 -16.63 -12.38
CA PRO A 58 -5.00 -16.33 -12.42
C PRO A 58 -4.56 -15.30 -11.37
N TYR A 59 -5.37 -14.26 -11.15
CA TYR A 59 -5.12 -13.26 -10.11
C TYR A 59 -5.22 -13.87 -8.71
N ILE A 60 -6.25 -14.67 -8.43
CA ILE A 60 -6.43 -15.32 -7.12
C ILE A 60 -5.23 -16.25 -6.82
N GLU A 61 -4.81 -17.06 -7.79
CA GLU A 61 -3.64 -17.93 -7.64
C GLU A 61 -2.35 -17.11 -7.39
N ALA A 62 -2.19 -15.96 -8.05
CA ALA A 62 -1.05 -15.06 -7.80
C ALA A 62 -1.03 -14.50 -6.37
N VAL A 63 -2.18 -14.07 -5.87
CA VAL A 63 -2.32 -13.60 -4.48
C VAL A 63 -2.03 -14.73 -3.49
N PHE A 64 -2.50 -15.95 -3.75
CA PHE A 64 -2.24 -17.10 -2.87
C PHE A 64 -0.76 -17.54 -2.89
N ARG A 65 -0.09 -17.54 -4.05
CA ARG A 65 1.36 -17.74 -4.10
C ARG A 65 2.11 -16.69 -3.28
N THR A 66 1.66 -15.43 -3.36
CA THR A 66 2.25 -14.32 -2.60
C THR A 66 2.00 -14.48 -1.10
N ARG A 67 0.79 -14.89 -0.69
CA ARG A 67 0.45 -15.25 0.70
C ARG A 67 1.39 -16.32 1.25
N ASP A 68 1.68 -17.37 0.47
CA ASP A 68 2.61 -18.42 0.90
C ASP A 68 4.02 -17.88 1.14
N ILE A 69 4.46 -16.89 0.35
CA ILE A 69 5.73 -16.19 0.58
C ILE A 69 5.64 -15.35 1.87
N VAL A 70 4.58 -14.57 2.06
CA VAL A 70 4.36 -13.77 3.27
C VAL A 70 4.37 -14.65 4.53
N ALA A 71 3.76 -15.83 4.49
CA ALA A 71 3.77 -16.79 5.59
C ALA A 71 5.17 -17.33 5.92
N ARG A 72 6.09 -17.37 4.95
CA ARG A 72 7.51 -17.69 5.17
C ARG A 72 8.30 -16.49 5.70
N VAL A 73 8.05 -15.31 5.13
CA VAL A 73 8.66 -14.03 5.55
C VAL A 73 8.28 -13.68 6.97
N LYS A 74 7.06 -14.03 7.43
CA LYS A 74 6.56 -13.80 8.80
C LYS A 74 6.74 -12.34 9.24
N PRO A 75 6.09 -11.38 8.58
CA PRO A 75 6.20 -9.98 8.99
C PRO A 75 5.68 -9.79 10.41
N ASP A 76 6.33 -8.89 11.14
CA ASP A 76 5.94 -8.44 12.48
C ASP A 76 5.01 -7.21 12.40
N LEU A 77 4.92 -6.61 11.21
CA LEU A 77 4.12 -5.41 10.93
C LEU A 77 3.68 -5.38 9.47
N LEU A 78 2.43 -4.99 9.22
CA LEU A 78 1.96 -4.56 7.90
C LEU A 78 1.83 -3.04 7.87
N VAL A 79 2.44 -2.38 6.89
CA VAL A 79 2.15 -0.97 6.58
C VAL A 79 1.35 -0.94 5.29
N VAL A 80 0.07 -0.59 5.40
CA VAL A 80 -0.91 -0.77 4.32
C VAL A 80 -1.37 0.57 3.80
N PHE A 81 -0.96 0.89 2.58
CA PHE A 81 -1.48 2.02 1.81
C PHE A 81 -2.75 1.58 1.07
N GLY A 82 -3.84 2.31 1.24
CA GLY A 82 -5.08 2.03 0.53
C GLY A 82 -6.03 3.23 0.49
N PRO A 83 -7.07 3.18 -0.35
CA PRO A 83 -8.15 4.17 -0.33
C PRO A 83 -9.16 3.88 0.79
N ASP A 84 -10.13 4.77 0.94
CA ASP A 84 -11.42 4.50 1.58
C ASP A 84 -12.54 4.83 0.57
N HIS A 85 -13.59 4.02 0.55
CA HIS A 85 -14.68 4.14 -0.41
C HIS A 85 -15.91 4.82 0.19
N VAL A 86 -15.66 5.84 1.03
CA VAL A 86 -16.65 6.66 1.71
C VAL A 86 -17.41 5.87 2.78
N ARG A 87 -16.64 5.11 3.58
CA ARG A 87 -17.12 4.37 4.75
C ARG A 87 -16.63 5.04 6.03
N ASN A 88 -15.39 5.51 6.01
CA ASN A 88 -14.75 6.13 7.17
C ASN A 88 -14.27 7.55 6.86
N PHE A 89 -14.00 7.86 5.59
CA PHE A 89 -13.57 9.18 5.14
C PHE A 89 -14.62 9.80 4.24
N PHE A 90 -15.06 11.00 4.59
CA PHE A 90 -16.14 11.72 3.91
C PHE A 90 -15.64 13.11 3.53
N PHE A 91 -16.38 13.80 2.68
CA PHE A 91 -16.02 15.14 2.21
C PHE A 91 -16.42 16.27 3.16
N ASP A 92 -16.97 15.96 4.35
CA ASP A 92 -16.95 16.90 5.48
C ASP A 92 -15.50 17.16 5.95
N LEU A 93 -14.64 16.14 5.87
CA LEU A 93 -13.18 16.25 6.03
C LEU A 93 -12.48 15.08 5.30
N MET A 94 -11.97 15.37 4.09
CA MET A 94 -11.21 14.40 3.28
C MET A 94 -9.72 14.78 3.29
N PRO A 95 -8.85 14.06 4.02
CA PRO A 95 -7.43 14.33 4.04
C PRO A 95 -6.73 13.75 2.80
N THR A 96 -5.64 14.35 2.34
CA THR A 96 -4.81 13.79 1.27
C THR A 96 -4.17 12.46 1.69
N PHE A 97 -3.60 12.43 2.90
CA PHE A 97 -3.06 11.25 3.56
C PHE A 97 -3.57 11.22 5.01
N CYS A 98 -3.89 10.04 5.52
CA CYS A 98 -4.24 9.87 6.94
C CYS A 98 -3.54 8.62 7.50
N ILE A 99 -2.86 8.75 8.65
CA ILE A 99 -2.17 7.64 9.31
C ILE A 99 -2.98 7.19 10.53
N GLY A 100 -3.26 5.89 10.63
CA GLY A 100 -3.88 5.28 11.80
C GLY A 100 -2.83 5.01 12.86
N VAL A 101 -2.95 5.66 14.02
CA VAL A 101 -1.88 5.66 15.06
C VAL A 101 -2.24 4.92 16.34
N GLU A 102 -3.51 4.59 16.54
CA GLU A 102 -3.98 3.80 17.67
C GLU A 102 -5.10 2.87 17.17
N GLN A 103 -6.33 2.97 17.65
CA GLN A 103 -7.40 2.00 17.34
C GLN A 103 -7.65 1.91 15.83
N VAL A 104 -7.69 0.67 15.31
CA VAL A 104 -8.04 0.36 13.91
C VAL A 104 -9.16 -0.66 13.89
N THR A 105 -10.27 -0.32 13.22
CA THR A 105 -11.45 -1.20 13.14
C THR A 105 -11.86 -1.39 11.69
N ALA A 106 -11.84 -2.64 11.23
CA ALA A 106 -12.32 -3.02 9.90
C ALA A 106 -13.86 -2.97 9.84
N PHE A 107 -14.40 -2.43 8.74
CA PHE A 107 -15.82 -2.18 8.56
C PHE A 107 -16.65 -3.46 8.37
N GLY A 108 -16.08 -4.49 7.73
CA GLY A 108 -16.78 -5.73 7.41
C GLY A 108 -17.70 -5.66 6.20
N ASP A 109 -17.38 -4.85 5.18
CA ASP A 109 -18.12 -4.78 3.91
C ASP A 109 -17.62 -5.82 2.90
N TYR A 110 -18.51 -6.28 2.01
CA TYR A 110 -18.20 -7.18 0.88
C TYR A 110 -17.50 -8.48 1.28
N ASP A 111 -17.93 -9.10 2.38
CA ASP A 111 -17.33 -10.32 2.94
C ASP A 111 -15.85 -10.15 3.37
N SER A 112 -15.36 -8.91 3.46
CA SER A 112 -14.07 -8.60 4.10
C SER A 112 -14.20 -8.68 5.63
N PRO A 113 -13.09 -8.83 6.37
CA PRO A 113 -13.17 -8.86 7.83
C PRO A 113 -13.76 -7.58 8.41
N GLY A 114 -14.51 -7.75 9.50
CA GLY A 114 -14.97 -6.66 10.37
C GLY A 114 -14.42 -6.81 11.79
N GLY A 115 -14.43 -5.72 12.54
CA GLY A 115 -13.95 -5.68 13.92
C GLY A 115 -12.51 -5.19 14.06
N ASP A 116 -11.96 -5.30 15.25
CA ASP A 116 -10.68 -4.68 15.58
C ASP A 116 -9.51 -5.42 14.92
N LEU A 117 -8.57 -4.66 14.37
CA LEU A 117 -7.30 -5.15 13.86
C LEU A 117 -6.19 -4.82 14.86
N PRO A 118 -5.21 -5.72 15.08
CA PRO A 118 -4.04 -5.38 15.88
C PRO A 118 -3.29 -4.21 15.24
N ASN A 119 -2.72 -3.34 16.08
CA ASN A 119 -1.99 -2.15 15.66
C ASN A 119 -0.62 -2.10 16.34
N SER A 120 0.22 -1.15 15.93
CA SER A 120 1.49 -0.86 16.60
C SER A 120 1.64 0.66 16.76
N PRO A 121 1.12 1.24 17.87
CA PRO A 121 1.08 2.68 18.04
C PRO A 121 2.46 3.34 18.04
N GLU A 122 3.48 2.67 18.59
CA GLU A 122 4.83 3.22 18.69
C GLU A 122 5.43 3.54 17.32
N ILE A 123 5.42 2.57 16.38
CA ILE A 123 5.94 2.80 15.04
C ILE A 123 5.02 3.69 14.21
N ALA A 124 3.69 3.64 14.43
CA ALA A 124 2.76 4.52 13.73
C ALA A 124 3.02 6.00 14.05
N HIS A 125 3.22 6.32 15.34
CA HIS A 125 3.61 7.67 15.77
C HIS A 125 5.01 8.04 15.24
N PHE A 126 5.96 7.09 15.25
CA PHE A 126 7.29 7.33 14.69
C PHE A 126 7.24 7.68 13.19
N ILE A 127 6.44 6.96 12.41
CA ILE A 127 6.22 7.25 10.99
C ILE A 127 5.59 8.64 10.83
N ALA A 128 4.53 8.95 11.57
CA ALA A 128 3.86 10.26 11.50
C ALA A 128 4.82 11.43 11.81
N ASP A 129 5.61 11.31 12.87
CA ASP A 129 6.62 12.29 13.25
C ASP A 129 7.71 12.44 12.18
N HIS A 130 8.13 11.34 11.57
CA HIS A 130 9.18 11.35 10.55
C HIS A 130 8.72 12.05 9.28
N VAL A 131 7.55 11.66 8.73
CA VAL A 131 7.04 12.27 7.50
C VAL A 131 6.70 13.74 7.69
N MET A 132 6.29 14.14 8.90
CA MET A 132 6.10 15.55 9.26
C MET A 132 7.42 16.34 9.18
N ARG A 133 8.52 15.77 9.67
CA ARG A 133 9.85 16.41 9.55
C ARG A 133 10.35 16.49 8.10
N ASP A 134 9.90 15.58 7.24
CA ASP A 134 10.21 15.57 5.81
C ASP A 134 9.30 16.53 4.99
N GLY A 135 8.40 17.27 5.64
CA GLY A 135 7.55 18.27 4.98
C GLY A 135 6.28 17.70 4.34
N PHE A 136 5.73 16.62 4.92
CA PHE A 136 4.40 16.12 4.61
C PHE A 136 3.43 16.43 5.75
N ASP A 137 2.18 16.73 5.41
CA ASP A 137 1.14 17.12 6.38
C ASP A 137 0.02 16.05 6.43
N PRO A 138 0.29 14.79 6.85
CA PRO A 138 -0.77 13.79 6.97
C PRO A 138 -1.70 14.14 8.14
N ALA A 139 -2.98 13.81 7.99
CA ALA A 139 -3.89 13.72 9.13
C ALA A 139 -3.52 12.51 10.00
N LEU A 140 -3.87 12.57 11.28
CA LEU A 140 -3.77 11.45 12.20
C LEU A 140 -5.16 11.01 12.65
N SER A 141 -5.35 9.69 12.74
CA SER A 141 -6.53 9.12 13.38
C SER A 141 -6.13 8.15 14.48
N TYR A 142 -6.56 8.49 15.70
CA TYR A 142 -6.44 7.62 16.88
C TYR A 142 -7.53 6.55 16.93
N ASN A 143 -8.54 6.66 16.06
CA ASN A 143 -9.63 5.69 15.96
C ASN A 143 -10.05 5.59 14.49
N MET A 144 -9.22 4.89 13.71
CA MET A 144 -9.40 4.77 12.27
C MET A 144 -10.28 3.57 11.95
N GLY A 145 -11.43 3.82 11.36
CA GLY A 145 -12.13 2.79 10.61
C GLY A 145 -11.47 2.56 9.25
N VAL A 146 -11.43 1.31 8.78
CA VAL A 146 -10.94 0.93 7.45
C VAL A 146 -11.95 0.04 6.75
N ASP A 147 -12.17 0.23 5.45
CA ASP A 147 -13.07 -0.63 4.67
C ASP A 147 -12.31 -1.73 3.90
N HIS A 148 -13.02 -2.46 3.03
CA HIS A 148 -12.43 -3.51 2.18
C HIS A 148 -11.19 -3.05 1.39
N GLY A 149 -11.03 -1.75 1.12
CA GLY A 149 -9.83 -1.19 0.48
C GLY A 149 -8.55 -1.42 1.26
N ILE A 150 -8.62 -1.70 2.56
CA ILE A 150 -7.47 -2.06 3.40
C ILE A 150 -7.65 -3.44 4.04
N SER A 151 -8.85 -3.76 4.55
CA SER A 151 -9.06 -5.03 5.28
C SER A 151 -8.99 -6.27 4.37
N GLN A 152 -9.41 -6.16 3.10
CA GLN A 152 -9.37 -7.28 2.17
C GLN A 152 -7.92 -7.69 1.80
N PRO A 153 -7.00 -6.78 1.42
CA PRO A 153 -5.59 -7.13 1.22
C PRO A 153 -4.91 -7.73 2.46
N VAL A 154 -5.22 -7.19 3.66
CA VAL A 154 -4.69 -7.73 4.92
C VAL A 154 -5.11 -9.18 5.08
N ALA A 155 -6.40 -9.48 4.95
CA ALA A 155 -6.93 -10.84 5.05
C ALA A 155 -6.44 -11.76 3.92
N ALA A 156 -6.21 -11.20 2.73
CA ALA A 156 -5.71 -11.94 1.59
C ALA A 156 -4.27 -12.41 1.78
N LEU A 157 -3.44 -11.66 2.54
CA LEU A 157 -2.03 -11.98 2.78
C LEU A 157 -1.80 -12.64 4.15
N VAL A 158 -2.60 -12.28 5.16
CA VAL A 158 -2.54 -12.76 6.55
C VAL A 158 -3.95 -13.15 7.02
N PRO A 159 -4.47 -14.34 6.67
CA PRO A 159 -5.89 -14.69 6.88
C PRO A 159 -6.33 -14.79 8.34
N ASP A 160 -5.40 -14.99 9.28
CA ASP A 160 -5.70 -15.03 10.72
C ASP A 160 -5.69 -13.64 11.38
N LEU A 161 -5.38 -12.59 10.60
CA LEU A 161 -5.34 -11.19 11.03
C LEU A 161 -4.43 -10.94 12.26
N SER A 162 -3.43 -11.80 12.45
CA SER A 162 -2.59 -11.80 13.66
C SER A 162 -1.49 -10.74 13.66
N VAL A 163 -1.12 -10.21 12.49
CA VAL A 163 -0.02 -9.25 12.33
C VAL A 163 -0.53 -7.81 12.52
N PRO A 164 0.09 -7.01 13.40
CA PRO A 164 -0.23 -5.60 13.57
C PRO A 164 -0.23 -4.81 12.25
N VAL A 165 -1.17 -3.88 12.11
CA VAL A 165 -1.37 -3.05 10.92
C VAL A 165 -1.19 -1.57 11.27
N VAL A 166 -0.42 -0.85 10.44
CA VAL A 166 -0.42 0.61 10.35
C VAL A 166 -1.10 0.99 9.03
N PRO A 167 -2.40 1.34 9.05
CA PRO A 167 -3.11 1.75 7.86
C PRO A 167 -2.75 3.20 7.52
N ILE A 168 -2.53 3.45 6.23
CA ILE A 168 -2.27 4.76 5.66
C ILE A 168 -3.26 4.98 4.52
N VAL A 169 -4.30 5.77 4.79
CA VAL A 169 -5.28 6.12 3.76
C VAL A 169 -4.68 7.15 2.81
N VAL A 170 -4.76 6.86 1.52
CA VAL A 170 -4.37 7.75 0.42
C VAL A 170 -5.64 8.16 -0.33
N ASN A 171 -5.93 9.45 -0.40
CA ASN A 171 -7.13 9.93 -1.09
C ASN A 171 -7.06 9.60 -2.60
N ALA A 172 -8.01 8.80 -3.05
CA ALA A 172 -8.27 8.44 -4.44
C ALA A 172 -9.69 8.77 -4.89
N ALA A 173 -10.55 9.31 -4.00
CA ALA A 173 -11.98 9.48 -4.25
C ALA A 173 -12.31 10.79 -4.98
N GLY A 174 -11.62 11.88 -4.63
CA GLY A 174 -11.91 13.18 -5.22
C GLY A 174 -10.90 14.27 -4.81
N PRO A 175 -10.96 15.44 -5.46
CA PRO A 175 -9.99 16.51 -5.24
C PRO A 175 -10.02 17.07 -3.80
N PRO A 176 -8.88 17.62 -3.32
CA PRO A 176 -7.57 17.62 -3.98
C PRO A 176 -6.90 16.25 -3.91
N LEU A 177 -6.66 15.65 -5.08
CA LEU A 177 -5.94 14.39 -5.20
C LEU A 177 -4.44 14.68 -5.17
N PRO A 178 -3.63 13.97 -4.36
CA PRO A 178 -2.19 14.10 -4.44
C PRO A 178 -1.71 13.67 -5.82
N THR A 179 -0.75 14.39 -6.40
CA THR A 179 -0.09 13.95 -7.64
C THR A 179 0.58 12.59 -7.41
N LEU A 180 0.76 11.81 -8.48
CA LEU A 180 1.44 10.52 -8.43
C LEU A 180 2.87 10.62 -7.88
N ALA A 181 3.61 11.66 -8.28
CA ALA A 181 4.93 11.98 -7.71
C ALA A 181 4.90 12.25 -6.20
N ARG A 182 3.87 12.96 -5.70
CA ARG A 182 3.71 13.22 -4.27
C ARG A 182 3.42 11.93 -3.49
N CYS A 183 2.62 11.01 -4.04
CA CYS A 183 2.37 9.70 -3.42
C CYS A 183 3.65 8.87 -3.33
N HIS A 184 4.42 8.80 -4.43
CA HIS A 184 5.70 8.10 -4.43
C HIS A 184 6.70 8.71 -3.43
N ALA A 185 6.81 10.05 -3.41
CA ALA A 185 7.69 10.75 -2.47
C ALA A 185 7.27 10.55 -1.00
N PHE A 186 5.97 10.58 -0.71
CA PHE A 186 5.44 10.28 0.63
C PHE A 186 5.78 8.85 1.05
N GLY A 187 5.58 7.89 0.13
CA GLY A 187 6.02 6.52 0.28
C GLY A 187 7.49 6.40 0.69
N ARG A 188 8.39 7.06 -0.04
CA ARG A 188 9.83 7.06 0.31
C ARG A 188 10.11 7.56 1.72
N SER A 189 9.42 8.62 2.16
CA SER A 189 9.54 9.14 3.53
C SER A 189 9.04 8.12 4.56
N VAL A 190 7.91 7.44 4.31
CA VAL A 190 7.43 6.34 5.17
C VAL A 190 8.43 5.18 5.21
N GLY A 191 8.99 4.78 4.06
CA GLY A 191 10.00 3.73 3.97
C GLY A 191 11.29 4.08 4.71
N ALA A 192 11.71 5.35 4.67
CA ALA A 192 12.83 5.86 5.46
C ALA A 192 12.53 5.84 6.96
N ALA A 193 11.32 6.21 7.36
CA ALA A 193 10.86 6.15 8.75
C ALA A 193 10.89 4.73 9.29
N ILE A 194 10.35 3.76 8.55
CA ILE A 194 10.36 2.34 8.95
C ILE A 194 11.81 1.87 9.16
N ARG A 195 12.71 2.11 8.20
CA ARG A 195 14.13 1.71 8.32
C ARG A 195 14.89 2.42 9.45
N ALA A 196 14.40 3.57 9.91
CA ALA A 196 14.98 4.34 11.01
C ALA A 196 14.37 3.99 12.37
N PHE A 197 13.30 3.20 12.42
CA PHE A 197 12.59 2.87 13.66
C PHE A 197 13.47 2.01 14.58
N PRO A 198 13.69 2.41 15.85
CA PRO A 198 14.49 1.68 16.82
C PRO A 198 13.72 0.49 17.41
N GLY A 199 13.40 -0.50 16.57
CA GLY A 199 12.78 -1.75 16.96
C GLY A 199 13.03 -2.82 15.92
N ALA A 200 13.73 -3.89 16.30
CA ALA A 200 14.04 -5.00 15.41
C ALA A 200 12.75 -5.72 14.96
N GLY A 201 12.65 -6.03 13.67
CA GLY A 201 11.52 -6.74 13.10
C GLY A 201 11.48 -6.65 11.58
N ARG A 202 10.43 -7.22 11.00
CA ARG A 202 10.17 -7.23 9.56
C ARG A 202 8.84 -6.56 9.25
N ALA A 203 8.88 -5.42 8.57
CA ALA A 203 7.71 -4.80 7.99
C ALA A 203 7.45 -5.34 6.58
N LEU A 204 6.19 -5.62 6.26
CA LEU A 204 5.72 -5.83 4.90
C LEU A 204 4.95 -4.59 4.45
N ILE A 205 5.34 -4.03 3.29
CA ILE A 205 4.62 -2.92 2.68
C ILE A 205 3.49 -3.48 1.81
N VAL A 206 2.28 -2.94 1.95
CA VAL A 206 1.13 -3.34 1.13
C VAL A 206 0.55 -2.11 0.43
N GLY A 207 0.40 -2.17 -0.89
CA GLY A 207 -0.32 -1.17 -1.69
C GLY A 207 -1.63 -1.76 -2.20
N SER A 208 -2.74 -1.07 -1.98
CA SER A 208 -4.06 -1.61 -2.28
C SER A 208 -4.77 -0.84 -3.38
N GLY A 209 -5.41 -1.56 -4.31
CA GLY A 209 -6.34 -1.00 -5.29
C GLY A 209 -5.97 -1.22 -6.75
N GLY A 210 -6.75 -0.61 -7.63
CA GLY A 210 -6.55 -0.65 -9.08
C GLY A 210 -7.10 -1.91 -9.74
N MET A 211 -6.71 -2.19 -11.00
CA MET A 211 -6.05 -1.26 -11.92
C MET A 211 -7.12 -0.44 -12.67
N SER A 212 -7.12 -0.41 -14.00
CA SER A 212 -8.14 0.33 -14.74
C SER A 212 -9.56 -0.20 -14.45
N HIS A 213 -10.46 0.71 -14.06
CA HIS A 213 -11.88 0.45 -13.85
C HIS A 213 -12.72 1.73 -13.73
N TRP A 214 -14.02 1.61 -14.07
CA TRP A 214 -14.97 2.73 -14.08
C TRP A 214 -16.15 2.51 -13.12
N PRO A 215 -15.93 2.64 -11.80
CA PRO A 215 -17.03 2.69 -10.84
C PRO A 215 -17.77 4.03 -10.97
N PRO A 216 -18.99 4.15 -10.39
CA PRO A 216 -19.68 5.44 -10.30
C PRO A 216 -18.80 6.50 -9.62
N ALA A 217 -18.86 7.74 -10.12
CA ALA A 217 -18.11 8.85 -9.57
C ALA A 217 -18.44 9.06 -8.07
N VAL A 218 -17.40 9.26 -7.26
CA VAL A 218 -17.50 9.50 -5.81
C VAL A 218 -16.94 10.87 -5.39
N SER A 219 -16.69 11.76 -6.35
CA SER A 219 -16.32 13.14 -6.09
C SER A 219 -17.57 14.03 -5.97
N PRO A 220 -17.72 14.85 -4.90
CA PRO A 220 -18.85 15.78 -4.74
C PRO A 220 -18.95 16.86 -5.82
N ASP A 221 -17.87 17.11 -6.55
CA ASP A 221 -17.78 18.11 -7.62
C ASP A 221 -18.05 17.50 -9.01
N SER A 222 -18.20 16.18 -9.09
CA SER A 222 -18.52 15.51 -10.35
C SER A 222 -19.95 15.87 -10.80
N PRO A 223 -20.14 16.27 -12.07
CA PRO A 223 -21.47 16.60 -12.60
C PRO A 223 -22.41 15.38 -12.68
N GLU A 224 -21.86 14.16 -12.63
CA GLU A 224 -22.63 12.90 -12.65
C GLU A 224 -23.22 12.54 -11.29
N VAL A 225 -22.75 13.19 -10.21
CA VAL A 225 -23.18 12.90 -8.84
C VAL A 225 -24.50 13.62 -8.55
N SER A 226 -25.53 12.84 -8.22
CA SER A 226 -26.84 13.38 -7.83
C SER A 226 -26.77 14.20 -6.54
N ALA A 227 -27.74 15.08 -6.29
CA ALA A 227 -27.79 15.87 -5.06
C ALA A 227 -27.84 14.99 -3.79
N GLU A 228 -28.55 13.86 -3.85
CA GLU A 228 -28.62 12.88 -2.75
C GLU A 228 -27.27 12.19 -2.51
N THR A 229 -26.63 11.73 -3.59
CA THR A 229 -25.29 11.12 -3.49
C THR A 229 -24.28 12.14 -2.99
N ARG A 230 -24.33 13.38 -3.46
CA ARG A 230 -23.46 14.46 -2.96
C ARG A 230 -23.65 14.69 -1.47
N ASP A 231 -24.89 14.74 -1.00
CA ASP A 231 -25.18 14.86 0.43
C ASP A 231 -24.64 13.67 1.23
N TYR A 232 -24.73 12.44 0.72
CA TYR A 232 -24.09 11.30 1.36
C TYR A 232 -22.56 11.41 1.37
N LEU A 233 -21.93 11.79 0.25
CA LEU A 233 -20.47 11.90 0.17
C LEU A 233 -19.90 12.88 1.20
N ILE A 234 -20.65 13.93 1.55
CA ILE A 234 -20.24 14.95 2.53
C ILE A 234 -20.72 14.58 3.95
N ASN A 235 -22.00 14.26 4.11
CA ASN A 235 -22.69 14.12 5.40
C ASN A 235 -23.09 12.67 5.73
N GLY A 236 -22.46 11.67 5.08
CA GLY A 236 -22.92 10.28 5.07
C GLY A 236 -22.56 9.47 6.31
N ARG A 237 -21.62 9.94 7.13
CA ARG A 237 -21.08 9.19 8.29
C ARG A 237 -22.15 8.58 9.19
N PRO A 238 -23.22 9.29 9.62
CA PRO A 238 -24.27 8.68 10.46
C PRO A 238 -25.16 7.66 9.74
N ARG A 239 -25.10 7.61 8.40
CA ARG A 239 -25.93 6.78 7.52
C ARG A 239 -25.15 5.65 6.86
N VAL A 240 -23.86 5.51 7.19
CA VAL A 240 -22.92 4.66 6.45
C VAL A 240 -23.37 3.20 6.36
N HIS A 241 -23.85 2.60 7.45
CA HIS A 241 -24.26 1.19 7.45
C HIS A 241 -25.47 0.92 6.55
N ALA A 242 -26.47 1.82 6.57
CA ALA A 242 -27.64 1.68 5.72
C ALA A 242 -27.26 1.82 4.24
N PHE A 243 -26.47 2.85 3.90
CA PHE A 243 -26.00 3.06 2.54
C PHE A 243 -25.09 1.92 2.05
N ASN A 244 -24.25 1.37 2.92
CA ASN A 244 -23.40 0.24 2.59
C ASN A 244 -24.22 -1.01 2.25
N ALA A 245 -25.23 -1.33 3.07
CA ALA A 245 -26.10 -2.47 2.84
C ALA A 245 -26.79 -2.41 1.45
N GLU A 246 -27.25 -1.22 1.05
CA GLU A 246 -27.81 -0.99 -0.28
C GLU A 246 -26.78 -1.17 -1.40
N ARG A 247 -25.56 -0.63 -1.24
CA ARG A 247 -24.47 -0.82 -2.21
C ARG A 247 -24.07 -2.29 -2.35
N GLU A 248 -24.03 -3.03 -1.25
CA GLU A 248 -23.73 -4.46 -1.27
C GLU A 248 -24.82 -5.27 -1.96
N ALA A 249 -26.09 -4.96 -1.71
CA ALA A 249 -27.21 -5.58 -2.42
C ALA A 249 -27.15 -5.29 -3.92
N SER A 250 -26.90 -4.03 -4.29
CA SER A 250 -26.71 -3.62 -5.69
C SER A 250 -25.53 -4.34 -6.34
N SER A 251 -24.41 -4.48 -5.63
CA SER A 251 -23.22 -5.20 -6.10
C SER A 251 -23.52 -6.69 -6.33
N ARG A 252 -24.21 -7.34 -5.39
CA ARG A 252 -24.65 -8.74 -5.52
C ARG A 252 -25.55 -8.96 -6.75
N LEU A 253 -26.50 -8.05 -6.99
CA LEU A 253 -27.37 -8.12 -8.16
C LEU A 253 -26.58 -7.98 -9.47
N ARG A 254 -25.68 -7.00 -9.58
CA ARG A 254 -24.84 -6.82 -10.78
C ARG A 254 -24.02 -8.08 -11.09
N ARG A 255 -23.48 -8.73 -10.06
CA ARG A 255 -22.72 -9.99 -10.21
C ARG A 255 -23.61 -11.15 -10.64
N ALA A 256 -24.79 -11.29 -10.05
CA ALA A 256 -25.75 -12.33 -10.43
C ALA A 256 -26.18 -12.21 -11.90
N GLU A 257 -26.23 -10.98 -12.41
CA GLU A 257 -26.52 -10.68 -13.81
C GLU A 257 -25.30 -10.73 -14.74
N ALA A 258 -24.12 -11.11 -14.21
CA ALA A 258 -22.85 -11.14 -14.92
C ALA A 258 -22.53 -9.83 -15.68
N ARG A 259 -22.95 -8.68 -15.13
CA ARG A 259 -22.66 -7.37 -15.74
C ARG A 259 -21.17 -7.16 -15.82
N THR A 260 -20.72 -6.66 -16.97
CA THR A 260 -19.32 -6.33 -17.21
C THR A 260 -19.10 -4.82 -17.20
N GLY A 261 -17.85 -4.41 -16.99
CA GLY A 261 -17.40 -3.02 -17.03
C GLY A 261 -16.19 -2.85 -17.94
N PRO A 262 -15.87 -1.62 -18.35
CA PRO A 262 -14.72 -1.34 -19.19
C PRO A 262 -13.42 -1.56 -18.39
N ILE A 263 -12.42 -2.12 -19.07
CA ILE A 263 -11.05 -2.32 -18.60
C ILE A 263 -10.13 -1.86 -19.73
N ASN A 264 -9.09 -1.10 -19.41
CA ASN A 264 -8.08 -0.67 -20.36
C ASN A 264 -6.82 -1.53 -20.21
N GLU A 265 -6.87 -2.75 -20.75
CA GLU A 265 -5.79 -3.73 -20.66
C GLU A 265 -4.47 -3.19 -21.23
N ALA A 266 -4.53 -2.42 -22.31
CA ALA A 266 -3.34 -1.83 -22.93
C ALA A 266 -2.63 -0.86 -21.97
N TRP A 267 -3.39 -0.04 -21.24
CA TRP A 267 -2.83 0.85 -20.24
C TRP A 267 -2.33 0.09 -19.00
N ASP A 268 -3.08 -0.89 -18.52
CA ASP A 268 -2.66 -1.73 -17.38
C ASP A 268 -1.32 -2.43 -17.70
N HIS A 269 -1.19 -3.01 -18.90
CA HIS A 269 0.06 -3.61 -19.35
C HIS A 269 1.19 -2.59 -19.49
N TRP A 270 0.92 -1.40 -20.02
CA TRP A 270 1.93 -0.33 -20.06
C TRP A 270 2.43 0.05 -18.66
N PHE A 271 1.54 0.22 -17.69
CA PHE A 271 1.89 0.55 -16.31
C PHE A 271 2.78 -0.55 -15.71
N LEU A 272 2.40 -1.82 -15.86
CA LEU A 272 3.16 -2.96 -15.34
C LEU A 272 4.51 -3.14 -16.05
N GLU A 273 4.60 -2.88 -17.36
CA GLU A 273 5.87 -2.85 -18.08
C GLU A 273 6.77 -1.69 -17.65
N CYS A 274 6.21 -0.55 -17.26
CA CYS A 274 7.01 0.53 -16.68
C CYS A 274 7.66 0.08 -15.36
N LEU A 275 6.90 -0.59 -14.49
CA LEU A 275 7.45 -1.16 -13.25
C LEU A 275 8.51 -2.23 -13.51
N ARG A 276 8.28 -3.13 -14.47
CA ARG A 276 9.23 -4.19 -14.84
C ARG A 276 10.58 -3.65 -15.31
N ASN A 277 10.55 -2.51 -16.00
CA ASN A 277 11.72 -1.92 -16.64
C ASN A 277 12.29 -0.71 -15.89
N ASP A 278 11.95 -0.55 -14.59
CA ASP A 278 12.44 0.54 -13.73
C ASP A 278 12.15 1.95 -14.29
N ARG A 279 10.97 2.11 -14.89
CA ARG A 279 10.49 3.37 -15.48
C ARG A 279 9.42 4.01 -14.60
N ILE A 280 9.68 4.10 -13.29
CA ILE A 280 8.76 4.73 -12.35
C ILE A 280 8.52 6.22 -12.68
N GLU A 281 9.53 6.89 -13.24
CA GLU A 281 9.46 8.29 -13.67
C GLU A 281 8.39 8.53 -14.74
N ASP A 282 8.20 7.58 -15.67
CA ASP A 282 7.14 7.66 -16.70
C ASP A 282 5.74 7.64 -16.06
N ILE A 283 5.58 6.88 -14.98
CA ILE A 283 4.31 6.76 -14.26
C ILE A 283 4.04 8.00 -13.41
N ILE A 284 5.02 8.45 -12.62
CA ILE A 284 4.80 9.55 -11.67
C ILE A 284 4.69 10.92 -12.35
N ALA A 285 5.09 11.02 -13.62
CA ALA A 285 4.92 12.20 -14.46
C ALA A 285 3.48 12.38 -15.00
N LEU A 286 2.63 11.34 -14.96
CA LEU A 286 1.23 11.47 -15.35
C LEU A 286 0.50 12.45 -14.43
N ASP A 287 -0.31 13.32 -15.03
CA ASP A 287 -1.22 14.15 -14.26
C ASP A 287 -2.52 13.41 -13.91
N ASN A 288 -3.37 14.05 -13.09
CA ASN A 288 -4.61 13.42 -12.63
C ASN A 288 -5.62 13.19 -13.76
N ALA A 289 -5.61 14.02 -14.81
CA ALA A 289 -6.53 13.94 -15.94
C ALA A 289 -6.11 12.81 -16.88
N ASP A 290 -4.82 12.69 -17.19
CA ASP A 290 -4.26 11.59 -17.98
C ASP A 290 -4.58 10.23 -17.33
N LEU A 291 -4.39 10.13 -16.00
CA LEU A 291 -4.74 8.91 -15.26
C LEU A 291 -6.25 8.64 -15.30
N LEU A 292 -7.08 9.68 -15.14
CA LEU A 292 -8.54 9.53 -15.17
C LEU A 292 -9.03 9.03 -16.53
N GLU A 293 -8.50 9.60 -17.61
CA GLU A 293 -8.84 9.20 -18.98
C GLU A 293 -8.40 7.77 -19.27
N ALA A 294 -7.17 7.42 -18.90
CA ALA A 294 -6.60 6.13 -19.27
C ALA A 294 -7.06 4.96 -18.39
N ALA A 295 -7.28 5.19 -17.09
CA ALA A 295 -7.55 4.14 -16.11
C ALA A 295 -8.91 4.28 -15.38
N GLY A 296 -9.65 5.34 -15.65
CA GLY A 296 -10.97 5.59 -15.06
C GLY A 296 -10.92 6.11 -13.62
N PRO A 297 -12.09 6.43 -13.04
CA PRO A 297 -12.20 6.89 -11.66
C PRO A 297 -11.60 5.92 -10.64
N GLY A 298 -11.72 4.62 -10.89
CA GLY A 298 -11.18 3.59 -10.02
C GLY A 298 -9.66 3.42 -10.14
N GLY A 299 -9.08 3.71 -11.30
CA GLY A 299 -7.63 3.72 -11.50
C GLY A 299 -6.88 4.71 -10.61
N GLN A 300 -7.59 5.70 -10.02
CA GLN A 300 -7.03 6.67 -9.09
C GLN A 300 -6.44 6.02 -7.81
N GLU A 301 -6.87 4.79 -7.48
CA GLU A 301 -6.37 4.01 -6.35
C GLU A 301 -4.91 3.58 -6.51
N LEU A 302 -4.36 3.59 -7.74
CA LEU A 302 -2.94 3.29 -7.98
C LEU A 302 -1.98 4.28 -7.30
N ARG A 303 -2.49 5.39 -6.74
CA ARG A 303 -1.76 6.23 -5.78
C ARG A 303 -1.24 5.46 -4.57
N ALA A 304 -2.02 4.51 -4.06
CA ALA A 304 -1.60 3.66 -2.96
C ALA A 304 -0.46 2.72 -3.38
N TRP A 305 -0.49 2.21 -4.61
CA TRP A 305 0.62 1.43 -5.17
C TRP A 305 1.90 2.27 -5.26
N LEU A 306 1.81 3.52 -5.72
CA LEU A 306 2.97 4.40 -5.81
C LEU A 306 3.55 4.75 -4.44
N ALA A 307 2.71 4.94 -3.42
CA ALA A 307 3.18 5.10 -2.05
C ALA A 307 3.87 3.83 -1.53
N ALA A 308 3.31 2.65 -1.79
CA ALA A 308 3.93 1.37 -1.44
C ALA A 308 5.27 1.14 -2.16
N LEU A 309 5.34 1.45 -3.47
CA LEU A 309 6.56 1.38 -4.29
C LEU A 309 7.63 2.33 -3.76
N GLY A 310 7.27 3.56 -3.40
CA GLY A 310 8.18 4.51 -2.79
C GLY A 310 8.70 4.03 -1.43
N ALA A 311 7.85 3.42 -0.60
CA ALA A 311 8.29 2.88 0.69
C ALA A 311 9.23 1.68 0.53
N TRP A 312 8.96 0.82 -0.46
CA TRP A 312 9.82 -0.30 -0.84
C TRP A 312 11.18 0.17 -1.36
N ASP A 313 11.21 1.13 -2.28
CA ASP A 313 12.44 1.69 -2.88
C ASP A 313 13.40 0.61 -3.43
N GLY A 314 12.84 -0.36 -4.16
CA GLY A 314 13.57 -1.48 -4.71
C GLY A 314 12.89 -2.09 -5.94
N PRO A 315 13.54 -3.04 -6.63
CA PRO A 315 12.98 -3.65 -7.84
C PRO A 315 11.78 -4.54 -7.51
N ILE A 316 10.87 -4.68 -8.48
CA ILE A 316 9.75 -5.62 -8.43
C ILE A 316 10.16 -6.94 -9.08
N THR A 317 9.90 -8.07 -8.41
CA THR A 317 10.32 -9.40 -8.89
C THR A 317 9.19 -10.21 -9.51
N ASN A 318 7.96 -10.04 -9.01
CA ASN A 318 6.78 -10.76 -9.50
C ASN A 318 5.75 -9.75 -10.00
N ILE A 319 5.18 -10.01 -11.17
CA ILE A 319 4.13 -9.21 -11.78
C ILE A 319 3.11 -10.17 -12.39
N ASP A 320 1.91 -10.21 -11.81
CA ASP A 320 0.77 -10.99 -12.27
C ASP A 320 -0.38 -10.05 -12.63
N TYR A 321 -1.11 -10.37 -13.71
CA TYR A 321 -2.24 -9.58 -14.18
C TYR A 321 -3.27 -10.45 -14.90
N CYS A 322 -4.55 -10.19 -14.66
CA CYS A 322 -5.62 -10.58 -15.57
C CYS A 322 -6.79 -9.57 -15.56
N PRO A 323 -7.42 -9.29 -16.70
CA PRO A 323 -8.67 -8.55 -16.71
C PRO A 323 -9.80 -9.43 -16.20
N VAL A 324 -10.66 -8.88 -15.34
CA VAL A 324 -11.87 -9.58 -14.87
C VAL A 324 -13.09 -8.70 -15.15
N PRO A 325 -13.67 -8.78 -16.38
CA PRO A 325 -14.77 -7.91 -16.78
C PRO A 325 -15.98 -7.97 -15.85
N THR A 326 -16.29 -9.13 -15.28
CA THR A 326 -17.39 -9.34 -14.32
C THR A 326 -17.11 -8.74 -12.94
N TRP A 327 -15.86 -8.45 -12.63
CA TRP A 327 -15.44 -7.67 -11.46
C TRP A 327 -15.19 -6.21 -11.81
N ILE A 328 -15.44 -5.84 -13.08
CA ILE A 328 -15.28 -4.51 -13.69
C ILE A 328 -13.86 -3.94 -13.62
N THR A 329 -12.84 -4.77 -13.38
CA THR A 329 -11.50 -4.31 -12.98
C THR A 329 -10.38 -5.12 -13.63
N GLY A 330 -9.32 -4.42 -14.06
CA GLY A 330 -8.02 -5.03 -14.34
C GLY A 330 -7.35 -5.48 -13.05
N MET A 331 -7.16 -6.78 -12.85
CA MET A 331 -6.68 -7.33 -11.58
C MET A 331 -5.17 -7.56 -11.62
N GLY A 332 -4.41 -6.64 -10.99
CA GLY A 332 -2.96 -6.74 -10.85
C GLY A 332 -2.52 -7.21 -9.46
N CYS A 333 -1.42 -7.96 -9.40
CA CYS A 333 -0.70 -8.31 -8.18
C CYS A 333 0.81 -8.25 -8.46
N ILE A 334 1.52 -7.36 -7.78
CA ILE A 334 2.97 -7.23 -7.85
C ILE A 334 3.59 -7.53 -6.49
N SER A 335 4.78 -8.12 -6.47
CA SER A 335 5.51 -8.31 -5.22
C SER A 335 7.03 -8.34 -5.40
N ALA A 336 7.70 -8.03 -4.30
CA ALA A 336 9.14 -8.18 -4.12
C ALA A 336 9.43 -8.55 -2.67
N PHE A 337 10.46 -9.36 -2.45
CA PHE A 337 10.87 -9.75 -1.10
C PHE A 337 12.39 -9.71 -1.03
N GLU A 338 12.94 -9.32 0.12
CA GLU A 338 14.37 -9.48 0.34
C GLU A 338 14.69 -10.98 0.28
N THR A 339 15.69 -11.35 -0.54
CA THR A 339 16.20 -12.73 -0.54
C THR A 339 16.76 -13.02 0.84
N GLU A 340 16.32 -14.11 1.48
CA GLU A 340 16.96 -14.60 2.70
C GLU A 340 18.47 -14.69 2.43
N THR A 341 19.26 -13.84 3.08
CA THR A 341 20.69 -14.09 3.17
C THR A 341 20.83 -15.40 3.95
N ALA A 342 21.15 -16.47 3.22
CA ALA A 342 21.41 -17.80 3.73
C ALA A 342 22.43 -17.83 4.87
#